data_AF-A0A2V6FM30-F1
#
_entry.id   AF-A0A2V6FM30-F1
#
_cell.length_a   1.000
_cell.length_b   1.000
_cell.length_c   1.000
_cell.angle_alpha   90.00
_cell.angle_beta   90.00
_cell.angle_gamma   90.00
#
_symmetry.space_group_name_H-M   'P 1'
#
loop_
_entity.id
_entity.type
_entity.pdbx_description
1 polymer ?
#
loop_
_entity_poly.entity_id
_entity_poly.type
_entity_poly.pdbx_seq_one_letter_code
_entity_poly.pdbx_strand_id
1 'polypeptide(L)' 'MKFCDLTQFYSPLSGGVKRYVHEKIAYIQSETEHEHVLVVPGPKTE' A
#
# COMPACT_ATOMS: atom_id res chain seq x y z
N MET A 1 -8.91 8.44 -11.06
CA MET A 1 -7.81 9.13 -10.35
C MET A 1 -6.92 8.08 -9.70
N LYS A 2 -5.62 8.36 -9.49
CA LYS A 2 -4.70 7.42 -8.82
C LYS A 2 -4.35 7.91 -7.42
N PHE A 3 -4.47 7.04 -6.43
CA PHE A 3 -3.98 7.26 -5.07
C PHE A 3 -2.66 6.52 -4.89
N CYS A 4 -1.63 7.21 -4.41
CA CYS A 4 -0.31 6.62 -4.19
C CYS A 4 0.05 6.70 -2.71
N ASP A 5 0.31 5.56 -2.09
CA ASP A 5 0.88 5.49 -0.74
C ASP A 5 2.36 5.09 -0.82
N LEU A 6 3.19 5.82 -0.06
CA LEU A 6 4.63 5.57 0.11
C LEU A 6 4.87 5.16 1.56
N THR A 7 5.48 3.99 1.77
CA THR A 7 5.84 3.52 3.12
C THR A 7 7.28 3.05 3.17
N GLN A 8 8.00 3.43 4.24
CA GLN A 8 9.32 2.89 4.54
C GLN A 8 9.25 1.61 5.38
N PHE A 9 8.12 1.36 6.04
CA PHE A 9 7.94 0.20 6.91
C PHE A 9 6.95 -0.75 6.26
N TYR A 10 7.45 -1.61 5.37
CA TYR A 10 6.65 -2.65 4.73
C TYR A 10 7.33 -4.01 4.89
N SER A 11 6.61 -4.94 5.50
CA SER A 11 7.01 -6.34 5.56
C SER A 11 6.06 -7.14 4.66
N PRO A 12 6.58 -7.97 3.74
CA PRO A 12 5.73 -8.81 2.90
C PRO A 12 5.04 -9.92 3.70
N LEU A 13 5.54 -10.26 4.88
CA LEU A 13 5.02 -11.35 5.71
C LEU A 13 3.83 -10.89 6.57
N SER A 14 4.02 -9.87 7.42
CA SER A 14 3.00 -9.41 8.39
C SER A 14 3.30 -8.00 8.91
N GLY A 15 2.31 -7.34 9.52
CA GLY A 15 2.51 -6.06 10.22
C GLY A 15 1.31 -5.12 10.13
N GLY A 16 1.21 -4.21 11.09
CA GLY A 16 0.12 -3.23 11.16
C GLY A 16 0.06 -2.32 9.92
N VAL A 17 1.21 -1.89 9.40
CA VAL A 17 1.29 -1.05 8.19
C VAL A 17 0.77 -1.80 6.97
N LYS A 18 1.18 -3.06 6.77
CA LYS A 18 0.67 -3.90 5.67
C LYS A 18 -0.85 -4.02 5.77
N ARG A 19 -1.37 -4.38 6.95
CA ARG A 19 -2.82 -4.54 7.15
C ARG A 19 -3.56 -3.25 6.83
N TYR A 20 -3.15 -2.13 7.42
CA TYR A 20 -3.81 -0.84 7.21
C TYR A 20 -3.86 -0.44 5.73
N VAL A 21 -2.72 -0.52 5.02
CA VAL A 21 -2.66 -0.13 3.61
C VAL A 21 -3.48 -1.07 2.73
N HIS A 22 -3.48 -2.38 3.01
CA HIS A 22 -4.28 -3.34 2.25
C HIS A 22 -5.79 -3.18 2.47
N GLU A 23 -6.24 -2.86 3.68
CA GLU A 23 -7.65 -2.52 3.94
C GLU A 23 -8.07 -1.24 3.18
N LYS A 24 -7.20 -0.22 3.14
CA LYS A 24 -7.42 0.99 2.35
C LYS A 24 -7.46 0.70 0.84
N ILE A 25 -6.57 -0.15 0.33
CA ILE A 25 -6.58 -0.62 -1.06
C ILE A 25 -7.92 -1.29 -1.36
N ALA A 26 -8.34 -2.23 -0.52
CA ALA A 26 -9.58 -2.96 -0.69
C ALA A 26 -10.79 -2.02 -0.78
N TYR A 27 -10.87 -1.04 0.13
CA TYR A 27 -11.93 -0.02 0.12
C TYR A 27 -11.93 0.82 -1.17
N ILE A 28 -10.76 1.31 -1.62
CA ILE A 28 -10.68 2.12 -2.84
C ILE A 28 -11.12 1.31 -4.06
N GLN A 29 -10.72 0.05 -4.13
CA GLN A 29 -11.06 -0.86 -5.23
C GLN A 29 -12.53 -1.29 -5.22
N SER A 30 -13.17 -1.39 -4.04
CA SER A 30 -14.58 -1.80 -3.94
C SER A 30 -15.57 -0.66 -4.07
N GLU A 31 -15.22 0.54 -3.59
CA GLU A 31 -16.18 1.65 -3.45
C GLU A 31 -16.00 2.76 -4.49
N THR A 32 -14.97 2.71 -5.33
CA THR A 32 -14.66 3.80 -6.26
C THR A 32 -14.14 3.31 -7.61
N GLU A 33 -14.16 4.18 -8.63
CA GLU A 33 -13.50 3.93 -9.93
C GLU A 33 -12.01 4.31 -9.91
N HIS A 34 -11.40 4.43 -8.73
CA HIS A 34 -10.04 4.91 -8.58
C HIS A 34 -9.05 3.75 -8.46
N GLU A 35 -7.83 3.98 -8.94
CA GLU A 35 -6.73 3.03 -8.79
C GLU A 35 -5.90 3.38 -7.56
N HIS A 36 -5.42 2.37 -6.84
CA HIS A 36 -4.42 2.54 -5.79
C HIS A 36 -3.07 1.97 -6.22
N VAL A 37 -2.00 2.71 -5.93
CA VAL A 37 -0.61 2.33 -6.13
C VAL A 37 0.10 2.35 -4.78
N LEU A 38 0.76 1.25 -4.43
CA LEU A 38 1.58 1.14 -3.22
C LEU A 38 3.05 1.03 -3.60
N VAL A 39 3.87 1.98 -3.14
CA VAL A 39 5.33 1.93 -3.28
C VAL A 39 5.94 1.50 -1.95
N VAL A 40 6.75 0.45 -2.00
CA VAL A 40 7.42 -0.16 -0.84
C VAL A 40 8.94 -0.13 -1.03
N PRO A 41 9.74 -0.24 0.04
CA PRO A 41 11.18 -0.24 -0.08
C PRO A 41 11.68 -1.45 -0.86
N GLY A 42 12.70 -1.22 -1.69
CA GLY A 42 13.48 -2.28 -2.30
C GLY A 42 14.35 -3.02 -1.28
N PRO A 43 15.03 -4.11 -1.69
CA PRO A 43 15.82 -4.94 -0.80
C PRO A 43 17.12 -4.29 -0.27
N LYS A 44 17.52 -3.12 -0.79
CA LYS A 44 18.77 -2.43 -0.44
C LYS A 44 18.54 -0.92 -0.37
N THR A 45 19.26 -0.26 0.53
CA THR A 45 19.50 1.19 0.52
C THR A 45 20.89 1.42 -0.08
N GLU A 46 21.02 2.35 -1.03
CA GLU A 46 22.32 2.80 -1.53
C GLU A 46 23.09 3.61 -0.48
#